data_AF-A0A7V4Y300-F1
#
_entry.id   AF-A0A7V4Y300-F1
#
_cell.length_a   1.000
_cell.length_b   1.000
_cell.length_c   1.000
_cell.angle_alpha   90.00
_cell.angle_beta   90.00
_cell.angle_gamma   90.00
#
_symmetry.space_group_name_H-M   'P 1'
#
loop_
_entity.id
_entity.type
_entity.pdbx_description
1 polymer ?
#
loop_
_entity_poly.entity_id
_entity_poly.type
_entity_poly.pdbx_seq_one_letter_code
_entity_poly.pdbx_strand_id
1 'polypeptide(L)'
;MNILRGFSYYRPQPGDIVCVEDGTIGDLAYHIFAPPTRISHVAIITGLVRDLADYEIAESIPNGGVRIGRLSWYRDRHYKIYRLNDPEARSMGFRVAALKSIYGRTGYDFQLYLLLAIDIPLTLLKILWREHRLRRIRPSELHILRNRAMVCTEFVNELYRICGRPLIPDGVPALPAGYQLAINDQKLELIHIHRPEQKRHWLPRRSLVKAPAYRR
;
A
#
# COMPACT_ATOMS: atom_id res chain seq x y z
N MET A 1 -4.54 2.37 -22.29
CA MET A 1 -4.38 0.92 -22.03
C MET A 1 -5.41 0.53 -20.98
N ASN A 2 -6.27 -0.45 -21.26
CA ASN A 2 -7.50 -0.71 -20.50
C ASN A 2 -7.25 -1.63 -19.30
N ILE A 3 -7.23 -1.08 -18.09
CA ILE A 3 -6.97 -1.84 -16.84
C ILE A 3 -8.09 -2.83 -16.54
N LEU A 4 -9.29 -2.62 -17.09
CA LEU A 4 -10.41 -3.53 -16.92
C LEU A 4 -10.15 -4.92 -17.51
N ARG A 5 -9.19 -5.06 -18.44
CA ARG A 5 -8.82 -6.38 -19.02
C ARG A 5 -8.13 -7.31 -18.01
N GLY A 6 -7.58 -6.78 -16.90
CA GLY A 6 -6.92 -7.57 -15.86
C GLY A 6 -7.87 -8.19 -14.83
N PHE A 7 -9.14 -7.80 -14.80
CA PHE A 7 -10.12 -8.23 -13.79
C PHE A 7 -11.07 -9.28 -14.38
N SER A 8 -10.67 -10.55 -14.35
CA SER A 8 -11.43 -11.64 -14.96
C SER A 8 -12.64 -12.10 -14.15
N TYR A 9 -12.65 -11.94 -12.82
CA TYR A 9 -13.72 -12.46 -11.95
C TYR A 9 -14.22 -11.49 -10.87
N TYR A 10 -13.37 -10.60 -10.35
CA TYR A 10 -13.79 -9.60 -9.37
C TYR A 10 -13.35 -8.20 -9.79
N ARG A 11 -14.34 -7.30 -9.92
CA ARG A 11 -14.09 -5.88 -10.14
C ARG A 11 -13.80 -5.20 -8.80
N PRO A 12 -12.74 -4.38 -8.72
CA PRO A 12 -12.54 -3.49 -7.59
C PRO A 12 -13.77 -2.62 -7.34
N GLN A 13 -14.05 -2.39 -6.07
CA GLN A 13 -15.15 -1.58 -5.59
C GLN A 13 -14.60 -0.48 -4.66
N PRO A 14 -15.34 0.63 -4.50
CA PRO A 14 -15.00 1.62 -3.49
C PRO A 14 -14.82 0.95 -2.12
N GLY A 15 -13.75 1.30 -1.43
CA GLY A 15 -13.36 0.68 -0.17
C GLY A 15 -12.27 -0.39 -0.32
N ASP A 16 -12.13 -1.03 -1.48
CA ASP A 16 -11.08 -2.03 -1.67
C ASP A 16 -9.69 -1.43 -1.45
N ILE A 17 -8.82 -2.18 -0.78
CA ILE A 17 -7.50 -1.73 -0.34
C ILE A 17 -6.47 -2.20 -1.35
N VAL A 18 -5.67 -1.27 -1.86
CA VAL A 18 -4.55 -1.56 -2.74
C VAL A 18 -3.28 -1.61 -1.89
N CYS A 19 -2.62 -2.76 -1.85
CA CYS A 19 -1.31 -2.91 -1.24
C CYS A 19 -0.27 -3.06 -2.34
N VAL A 20 0.64 -2.10 -2.45
CA VAL A 20 1.75 -2.13 -3.39
C VAL A 20 2.94 -2.79 -2.73
N GLU A 21 3.63 -3.65 -3.46
CA GLU A 21 4.83 -4.36 -2.99
C GLU A 21 6.02 -3.89 -3.83
N ASP A 22 6.83 -2.98 -3.27
CA ASP A 22 7.96 -2.37 -3.98
C ASP A 22 9.28 -2.43 -3.21
N GLY A 23 10.32 -2.86 -3.93
CA GLY A 23 11.73 -2.46 -3.75
C GLY A 23 12.27 -2.44 -2.31
N THR A 24 13.19 -1.50 -2.06
CA THR A 24 13.98 -1.42 -0.84
C THR A 24 13.16 -1.24 0.43
N ILE A 25 12.06 -0.48 0.38
CA ILE A 25 11.17 -0.27 1.55
C ILE A 25 10.43 -1.57 1.89
N GLY A 26 9.90 -2.28 0.88
CA GLY A 26 9.26 -3.57 1.08
C GLY A 26 10.23 -4.63 1.60
N ASP A 27 11.46 -4.66 1.07
CA ASP A 27 12.50 -5.56 1.56
C ASP A 27 12.91 -5.23 3.01
N LEU A 28 13.05 -3.95 3.35
CA LEU A 28 13.32 -3.51 4.72
C LEU A 28 12.20 -3.95 5.67
N ALA A 29 10.94 -3.71 5.31
CA ALA A 29 9.78 -4.13 6.09
C ALA A 29 9.76 -5.66 6.30
N TYR A 30 10.14 -6.43 5.28
CA TYR A 30 10.19 -7.89 5.33
C TYR A 30 11.21 -8.43 6.34
N HIS A 31 12.34 -7.73 6.51
CA HIS A 31 13.39 -8.12 7.43
C HIS A 31 13.18 -7.58 8.85
N ILE A 32 12.54 -6.42 9.01
CA ILE A 32 12.37 -5.78 10.32
C ILE A 32 11.11 -6.28 11.05
N PHE A 33 9.97 -6.40 10.36
CA PHE A 33 8.68 -6.55 11.03
C PHE A 33 8.11 -7.97 11.00
N ALA A 34 7.36 -8.32 12.04
CA ALA A 34 6.53 -9.52 12.14
C ALA A 34 5.04 -9.15 12.16
N PRO A 35 4.18 -9.73 11.30
CA PRO A 35 4.52 -10.70 10.26
C PRO A 35 5.35 -10.09 9.13
N PRO A 36 6.22 -10.90 8.47
CA PRO A 36 7.04 -10.41 7.37
C PRO A 36 6.14 -9.98 6.21
N THR A 37 6.42 -8.82 5.64
CA THR A 37 5.63 -8.27 4.54
C THR A 37 6.52 -7.49 3.57
N ARG A 38 6.15 -7.52 2.29
CA ARG A 38 6.76 -6.69 1.25
C ARG A 38 5.92 -5.46 0.91
N ILE A 39 4.80 -5.25 1.62
CA ILE A 39 3.95 -4.08 1.44
C ILE A 39 4.78 -2.83 1.72
N SER A 40 4.88 -1.95 0.74
CA SER A 40 5.62 -0.69 0.82
C SER A 40 4.70 0.52 0.82
N HIS A 41 3.49 0.37 0.26
CA HIS A 41 2.51 1.43 0.14
C HIS A 41 1.08 0.89 0.17
N VAL A 42 0.16 1.70 0.70
CA VAL A 42 -1.26 1.36 0.80
C VAL A 42 -2.12 2.51 0.28
N ALA A 43 -3.09 2.17 -0.55
CA ALA A 43 -4.11 3.08 -1.06
C ALA A 43 -5.50 2.44 -0.94
N ILE A 44 -6.55 3.22 -1.18
CA ILE A 44 -7.93 2.75 -1.21
C ILE A 44 -8.59 3.09 -2.54
N ILE A 45 -9.33 2.17 -3.13
CA ILE A 45 -10.15 2.39 -4.32
C ILE A 45 -11.33 3.29 -3.92
N THR A 46 -11.60 4.31 -4.71
CA THR A 46 -12.67 5.28 -4.43
C THR A 46 -13.78 5.26 -5.46
N GLY A 47 -13.50 4.79 -6.68
CA GLY A 47 -14.48 4.70 -7.75
C GLY A 47 -13.90 4.23 -9.08
N LEU A 48 -14.79 3.88 -10.01
CA LEU A 48 -14.43 3.60 -11.40
C LEU A 48 -14.59 4.87 -12.23
N VAL A 49 -13.56 5.25 -12.97
CA VAL A 49 -13.61 6.31 -13.99
C VAL A 49 -13.81 5.66 -15.35
N ARG A 50 -15.08 5.57 -15.74
CA ARG A 50 -15.54 4.80 -16.90
C ARG A 50 -14.86 5.21 -18.20
N ASP A 51 -14.75 6.51 -18.46
CA ASP A 51 -14.20 7.05 -19.71
C ASP A 51 -12.71 6.73 -19.89
N LEU A 52 -12.00 6.52 -18.78
CA LEU A 52 -10.58 6.16 -18.77
C LEU A 52 -10.34 4.66 -18.57
N ALA A 53 -11.40 3.88 -18.34
CA ALA A 53 -11.34 2.46 -17.99
C ALA A 53 -10.32 2.18 -16.87
N ASP A 54 -10.34 3.02 -15.83
CA ASP A 54 -9.39 3.04 -14.73
C ASP A 54 -10.08 3.28 -13.39
N TYR A 55 -9.41 2.95 -12.29
CA TYR A 55 -9.92 3.19 -10.94
C TYR A 55 -9.27 4.44 -10.35
N GLU A 56 -10.11 5.25 -9.73
CA GLU A 56 -9.66 6.28 -8.82
C GLU A 56 -9.23 5.64 -7.49
N ILE A 57 -8.11 6.14 -6.96
CA ILE A 57 -7.61 5.78 -5.64
C ILE A 57 -7.45 7.03 -4.78
N ALA A 58 -7.53 6.86 -3.47
CA ALA A 58 -7.01 7.81 -2.51
C ALA A 58 -5.83 7.20 -1.76
N GLU A 59 -4.80 8.00 -1.53
CA GLU A 59 -3.55 7.58 -0.92
C GLU A 59 -2.92 8.75 -0.17
N SER A 60 -1.98 8.47 0.74
CA SER A 60 -1.10 9.50 1.30
C SER A 60 0.33 9.25 0.84
N ILE A 61 0.99 10.23 0.22
CA ILE A 61 2.34 10.08 -0.33
C ILE A 61 3.31 11.13 0.24
N PRO A 62 4.63 10.82 0.34
CA PRO A 62 5.61 11.75 0.92
C PRO A 62 5.59 13.14 0.30
N ASN A 63 5.41 13.22 -1.02
CA ASN A 63 5.35 14.48 -1.74
C ASN A 63 3.95 15.09 -1.68
N GLY A 64 3.48 15.44 -0.48
CA GLY A 64 2.30 16.29 -0.26
C GLY A 64 1.04 15.61 0.27
N GLY A 65 1.19 14.51 1.01
CA GLY A 65 0.14 13.97 1.87
C GLY A 65 -1.01 13.29 1.12
N VAL A 66 -2.22 13.44 1.62
CA VAL A 66 -3.42 12.78 1.11
C VAL A 66 -3.80 13.34 -0.27
N ARG A 67 -3.92 12.47 -1.26
CA ARG A 67 -4.19 12.81 -2.65
C ARG A 67 -5.13 11.80 -3.31
N ILE A 68 -5.72 12.24 -4.41
CA ILE A 68 -6.49 11.40 -5.32
C ILE A 68 -5.60 11.08 -6.52
N GLY A 69 -5.58 9.81 -6.89
CA GLY A 69 -4.77 9.30 -7.98
C GLY A 69 -5.50 8.30 -8.86
N ARG A 70 -4.73 7.65 -9.73
CA ARG A 70 -5.21 6.60 -10.63
C ARG A 70 -4.49 5.30 -10.33
N LEU A 71 -5.24 4.19 -10.29
CA LEU A 71 -4.64 2.85 -10.13
C LEU A 71 -3.64 2.56 -11.26
N SER A 72 -3.86 3.08 -12.47
CA SER A 72 -2.92 2.98 -13.59
C SER A 72 -1.52 3.52 -13.35
N TRP A 73 -1.34 4.42 -12.38
CA TRP A 73 0.01 4.89 -12.01
C TRP A 73 0.88 3.76 -11.44
N TYR A 74 0.25 2.70 -10.92
CA TYR A 74 0.89 1.51 -10.38
C TYR A 74 1.01 0.36 -11.39
N ARG A 75 0.71 0.57 -12.68
CA ARG A 75 0.71 -0.50 -13.71
C ARG A 75 2.05 -1.22 -13.87
N ASP A 76 3.15 -0.54 -13.59
CA ASP A 76 4.51 -1.07 -13.74
C ASP A 76 5.04 -1.64 -12.41
N ARG A 77 4.20 -1.74 -11.38
CA ARG A 77 4.53 -2.21 -10.04
C ARG A 77 3.74 -3.46 -9.68
N HIS A 78 4.22 -4.23 -8.71
CA HIS A 78 3.44 -5.36 -8.17
C HIS A 78 2.47 -4.83 -7.12
N TYR A 79 1.18 -5.14 -7.27
CA TYR A 79 0.20 -4.78 -6.24
C TYR A 79 -0.87 -5.85 -6.10
N LYS A 80 -1.49 -5.88 -4.93
CA LYS A 80 -2.63 -6.73 -4.61
C LYS A 80 -3.78 -5.86 -4.15
N ILE A 81 -4.99 -6.24 -4.53
CA ILE A 81 -6.21 -5.59 -4.09
C ILE A 81 -6.92 -6.53 -3.13
N TYR A 82 -7.29 -6.01 -1.96
CA TYR A 82 -8.00 -6.72 -0.92
C TYR A 82 -9.33 -6.06 -0.62
N ARG A 83 -10.26 -6.84 -0.09
CA ARG A 83 -11.57 -6.39 0.39
C ARG A 83 -11.77 -6.83 1.83
N LEU A 84 -12.60 -6.11 2.58
CA LEU A 84 -13.05 -6.59 3.88
C LEU A 84 -13.74 -7.95 3.73
N ASN A 85 -13.23 -8.94 4.47
CA ASN A 85 -13.82 -10.26 4.56
C ASN A 85 -14.89 -10.31 5.65
N ASP A 86 -15.87 -9.42 5.53
CA ASP A 86 -17.06 -9.36 6.38
C ASP A 86 -18.23 -8.92 5.49
N PRO A 87 -19.18 -9.82 5.16
CA PRO A 87 -20.30 -9.52 4.28
C PRO A 87 -21.12 -8.30 4.71
N GLU A 88 -21.30 -8.08 6.02
CA GLU A 88 -22.05 -6.94 6.54
C GLU A 88 -21.27 -5.63 6.32
N ALA A 89 -19.95 -5.70 6.47
CA ALA A 89 -19.05 -4.56 6.32
C ALA A 89 -18.71 -4.23 4.85
N ARG A 90 -18.91 -5.15 3.90
CA ARG A 90 -18.62 -4.94 2.46
C ARG A 90 -19.40 -3.76 1.88
N SER A 91 -20.64 -3.57 2.33
CA SER A 91 -21.50 -2.45 1.91
C SER A 91 -20.93 -1.08 2.34
N MET A 92 -20.08 -1.04 3.37
CA MET A 92 -19.50 0.20 3.88
C MET A 92 -18.40 0.77 3.00
N GLY A 93 -17.89 0.02 2.01
CA GLY A 93 -16.76 0.45 1.19
C GLY A 93 -16.98 1.84 0.54
N PHE A 94 -18.21 2.13 0.11
CA PHE A 94 -18.60 3.46 -0.37
C PHE A 94 -18.48 4.55 0.70
N ARG A 95 -18.93 4.27 1.93
CA ARG A 95 -18.82 5.20 3.06
C ARG A 95 -17.36 5.47 3.40
N VAL A 96 -16.54 4.41 3.50
CA VAL A 96 -15.09 4.53 3.76
C VAL A 96 -14.43 5.38 2.67
N ALA A 97 -14.71 5.09 1.39
CA ALA A 97 -14.18 5.85 0.26
C ALA A 97 -14.65 7.31 0.21
N ALA A 98 -15.84 7.62 0.74
CA ALA A 98 -16.35 8.99 0.82
C ALA A 98 -15.61 9.82 1.87
N LEU A 99 -15.19 9.21 2.99
CA LEU A 99 -14.47 9.90 4.09
C LEU A 99 -13.13 10.51 3.67
N LYS A 100 -12.57 10.12 2.51
CA LYS A 100 -11.34 10.72 1.96
C LYS A 100 -11.40 12.24 1.89
N SER A 101 -12.59 12.82 1.63
CA SER A 101 -12.76 14.27 1.48
C SER A 101 -12.46 15.04 2.76
N ILE A 102 -12.62 14.41 3.93
CA ILE A 102 -12.30 15.00 5.24
C ILE A 102 -10.79 15.23 5.36
N TYR A 103 -9.98 14.38 4.74
CA TYR A 103 -8.52 14.37 4.84
C TYR A 103 -7.81 14.94 3.62
N GLY A 104 -8.52 15.46 2.62
CA GLY A 104 -7.93 15.88 1.34
C GLY A 104 -6.91 17.03 1.41
N ARG A 105 -6.69 17.63 2.59
CA ARG A 105 -5.67 18.67 2.84
C ARG A 105 -4.63 18.25 3.88
N THR A 106 -4.67 16.99 4.32
CA THR A 106 -3.77 16.45 5.32
C THR A 106 -2.38 16.24 4.73
N GLY A 107 -1.36 16.79 5.41
CA GLY A 107 0.04 16.60 5.05
C GLY A 107 0.55 15.18 5.33
N TYR A 108 1.75 14.88 4.85
CA TYR A 108 2.40 13.60 5.08
C TYR A 108 3.10 13.58 6.45
N ASP A 109 2.96 12.49 7.21
CA ASP A 109 3.56 12.40 8.54
C ASP A 109 5.04 11.99 8.49
N PHE A 110 5.92 12.97 8.31
CA PHE A 110 7.36 12.76 8.43
C PHE A 110 7.83 12.54 9.88
N GLN A 111 7.05 12.99 10.87
CA GLN A 111 7.42 12.81 12.28
C GLN A 111 7.33 11.35 12.68
N LEU A 112 6.34 10.61 12.15
CA LEU A 112 6.26 9.17 12.34
C LEU A 112 7.51 8.45 11.83
N TYR A 113 8.07 8.83 10.68
CA TYR A 113 9.30 8.22 10.18
C TYR A 113 10.51 8.50 11.07
N LEU A 114 10.62 9.72 11.60
CA LEU A 114 11.68 10.06 12.55
C LEU A 114 11.54 9.26 13.84
N LEU A 115 10.31 9.10 14.35
CA LEU A 115 10.04 8.28 15.52
C LEU A 115 10.41 6.82 15.25
N LEU A 116 9.98 6.23 14.13
CA LEU A 116 10.30 4.85 13.76
C LEU A 116 11.81 4.64 13.59
N ALA A 117 12.53 5.62 13.05
CA ALA A 117 13.99 5.56 12.91
C ALA A 117 14.71 5.46 14.25
N ILE A 118 14.13 5.97 15.33
CA ILE A 118 14.66 5.87 16.70
C ILE A 118 14.13 4.62 17.40
N ASP A 119 12.84 4.35 17.30
CA ASP A 119 12.16 3.27 18.00
C ASP A 119 12.59 1.89 17.53
N ILE A 120 12.82 1.70 16.23
CA ILE A 120 13.24 0.40 15.67
C ILE A 120 14.58 -0.05 16.26
N PRO A 121 15.68 0.75 16.21
CA PRO A 121 16.94 0.39 16.87
C PRO A 121 16.81 0.15 18.37
N LEU A 122 16.09 1.01 19.09
CA LEU A 122 15.89 0.87 20.54
C LEU A 122 15.14 -0.42 20.87
N THR A 123 14.14 -0.77 20.08
CA THR A 123 13.36 -2.00 20.26
C THR A 123 14.19 -3.23 19.94
N LEU A 124 14.99 -3.21 18.87
CA LEU A 124 15.93 -4.29 18.55
C LEU A 124 16.98 -4.48 19.66
N LEU A 125 17.49 -3.39 20.24
CA LEU A 125 18.43 -3.47 21.36
C LEU A 125 17.76 -4.07 22.61
N LYS A 126 16.53 -3.65 22.93
CA LYS A 126 15.73 -4.24 24.03
C LYS A 126 15.49 -5.73 23.82
N ILE A 127 15.15 -6.13 22.59
CA ILE A 127 14.97 -7.53 22.22
C ILE A 127 16.28 -8.31 22.39
N LEU A 128 17.39 -7.80 21.85
CA LEU A 128 18.70 -8.43 21.97
C LEU A 128 19.12 -8.60 23.43
N TRP A 129 18.92 -7.57 24.25
CA TRP A 129 19.24 -7.62 25.68
C TRP A 129 18.37 -8.66 26.41
N ARG A 130 17.06 -8.64 26.20
CA ARG A 130 16.11 -9.47 26.96
C ARG A 130 16.05 -10.92 26.49
N GLU A 131 16.14 -11.16 25.19
CA GLU A 131 15.97 -12.48 24.59
C GLU A 131 17.30 -13.12 24.16
N HIS A 132 18.42 -12.39 24.25
CA HIS A 132 19.76 -12.82 23.80
C HIS A 132 19.82 -13.26 22.32
N ARG A 133 18.84 -12.83 21.52
CA ARG A 133 18.75 -13.09 20.08
C ARG A 133 18.00 -11.96 19.40
N LEU A 134 18.37 -11.67 18.16
CA LEU A 134 17.59 -10.76 17.32
C LEU A 134 16.38 -11.51 16.74
N ARG A 135 15.21 -10.87 16.84
CA ARG A 135 14.01 -11.28 16.12
C ARG A 135 13.34 -10.06 15.50
N ARG A 136 12.42 -10.31 14.58
CA ARG A 136 11.55 -9.29 14.00
C ARG A 136 10.68 -8.62 15.06
N ILE A 137 10.41 -7.34 14.86
CA ILE A 137 9.61 -6.48 15.73
C ILE A 137 8.13 -6.63 15.36
N ARG A 138 7.27 -6.83 16.35
CA ARG A 138 5.82 -6.75 16.15
C ARG A 138 5.40 -5.28 16.17
N PRO A 139 4.47 -4.82 15.31
CA PRO A 139 4.00 -3.44 15.32
C PRO A 139 3.59 -2.94 16.70
N SER A 140 2.97 -3.78 17.53
CA SER A 140 2.53 -3.45 18.89
C SER A 140 3.65 -3.15 19.89
N GLU A 141 4.92 -3.39 19.53
CA GLU A 141 6.09 -3.11 20.37
C GLU A 141 6.67 -1.70 20.13
N LEU A 142 6.15 -0.97 19.15
CA LEU A 142 6.62 0.37 18.77
C LEU A 142 5.68 1.44 19.32
N HIS A 143 6.20 2.64 19.55
CA HIS A 143 5.35 3.74 20.00
C HIS A 143 4.48 4.24 18.85
N ILE A 144 3.32 4.77 19.24
CA ILE A 144 2.41 5.45 18.34
C ILE A 144 2.55 6.94 18.56
N LEU A 145 2.76 7.66 17.47
CA LEU A 145 2.49 9.08 17.40
C LEU A 145 1.20 9.28 16.61
N ARG A 146 0.23 9.99 17.19
CA ARG A 146 -0.96 10.44 16.45
C ARG A 146 -0.84 11.95 16.29
N ASN A 147 -0.75 12.42 15.06
CA ASN A 147 -0.85 13.84 14.75
C ASN A 147 -1.87 14.07 13.61
N ARG A 148 -1.93 15.29 13.08
CA ARG A 148 -2.89 15.64 12.00
C ARG A 148 -2.42 15.21 10.61
N ALA A 149 -1.14 14.87 10.46
CA ALA A 149 -0.55 14.32 9.25
C ALA A 149 -0.75 12.79 9.23
N MET A 150 -0.67 12.16 8.06
CA MET A 150 -0.87 10.72 7.94
C MET A 150 0.07 10.12 6.90
N VAL A 151 0.67 8.98 7.21
CA VAL A 151 1.29 8.13 6.17
C VAL A 151 0.23 7.27 5.46
N CYS A 152 0.61 6.60 4.38
CA CYS A 152 -0.30 5.81 3.54
C CYS A 152 -1.09 4.74 4.33
N THR A 153 -0.43 4.04 5.24
CA THR A 153 -1.01 3.00 6.09
C THR A 153 -1.95 3.55 7.16
N GLU A 154 -1.62 4.71 7.74
CA GLU A 154 -2.47 5.40 8.72
C GLU A 154 -3.73 5.96 8.07
N PHE A 155 -3.58 6.62 6.93
CA PHE A 155 -4.69 7.21 6.19
C PHE A 155 -5.77 6.17 5.91
N VAL A 156 -5.41 5.04 5.31
CA VAL A 156 -6.39 3.99 4.98
C VAL A 156 -6.99 3.37 6.24
N ASN A 157 -6.19 3.12 7.29
CA ASN A 157 -6.69 2.54 8.54
C ASN A 157 -7.67 3.49 9.24
N GLU A 158 -7.40 4.79 9.20
CA GLU A 158 -8.23 5.82 9.81
C GLU A 158 -9.63 5.89 9.19
N LEU A 159 -9.74 5.80 7.86
CA LEU A 159 -11.03 5.77 7.18
C LEU A 159 -11.90 4.59 7.67
N TYR A 160 -11.25 3.44 7.86
CA TYR A 160 -11.89 2.23 8.38
C TYR A 160 -12.22 2.33 9.88
N ARG A 161 -11.33 2.96 10.66
CA ARG A 161 -11.54 3.22 12.09
C ARG A 161 -12.75 4.12 12.34
N ILE A 162 -12.94 5.19 11.55
CA ILE A 162 -14.12 6.07 11.65
C ILE A 162 -15.42 5.30 11.39
N CYS A 163 -15.39 4.32 10.51
CA CYS A 163 -16.53 3.44 10.24
C CYS A 163 -16.71 2.35 11.32
N GLY A 164 -15.96 2.38 12.42
CA GLY A 164 -16.06 1.41 13.51
C GLY A 164 -15.46 0.03 13.19
N ARG A 165 -14.67 -0.08 12.11
CA ARG A 165 -14.06 -1.35 11.67
C ARG A 165 -12.57 -1.15 11.36
N PRO A 166 -11.74 -0.79 12.35
CA PRO A 166 -10.31 -0.60 12.12
C PRO A 166 -9.66 -1.89 11.59
N LEU A 167 -8.79 -1.74 10.59
CA LEU A 167 -8.03 -2.87 10.04
C LEU A 167 -6.95 -3.32 11.02
N ILE A 168 -6.30 -2.33 11.63
CA ILE A 168 -5.23 -2.48 12.61
C ILE A 168 -5.80 -2.10 13.99
N PRO A 169 -5.62 -2.94 15.03
CA PRO A 169 -6.18 -2.67 16.35
C PRO A 169 -5.78 -1.31 16.93
N ASP A 170 -6.66 -0.74 17.77
CA ASP A 170 -6.32 0.44 18.55
C ASP A 170 -5.11 0.16 19.46
N GLY A 171 -4.25 1.16 19.62
CA GLY A 171 -2.99 1.00 20.35
C GLY A 171 -1.89 0.25 19.58
N VAL A 172 -2.11 -0.09 18.30
CA VAL A 172 -1.06 -0.60 17.39
C VAL A 172 -0.78 0.40 16.27
N PRO A 173 0.48 0.78 15.99
CA PRO A 173 0.82 1.69 14.90
C PRO A 173 0.44 1.08 13.55
N ALA A 174 -0.16 1.88 12.69
CA ALA A 174 -0.59 1.43 11.37
C ALA A 174 0.63 1.34 10.44
N LEU A 175 1.30 0.17 10.44
CA LEU A 175 2.46 -0.14 9.61
C LEU A 175 2.09 -1.19 8.55
N PRO A 176 2.92 -1.38 7.50
CA PRO A 176 2.67 -2.42 6.50
C PRO A 176 2.45 -3.82 7.11
N ALA A 177 3.19 -4.16 8.17
CA ALA A 177 3.03 -5.43 8.87
C ALA A 177 1.67 -5.58 9.57
N GLY A 178 1.02 -4.46 9.94
CA GLY A 178 -0.35 -4.49 10.47
C GLY A 178 -1.37 -4.89 9.40
N TYR A 179 -1.19 -4.44 8.15
CA TYR A 179 -2.01 -4.90 7.02
C TYR A 179 -1.76 -6.38 6.72
N GLN A 180 -0.50 -6.81 6.77
CA GLN A 180 -0.16 -8.23 6.61
C GLN A 180 -0.79 -9.09 7.72
N LEU A 181 -0.85 -8.60 8.96
CA LEU A 181 -1.57 -9.26 10.04
C LEU A 181 -3.06 -9.34 9.74
N ALA A 182 -3.70 -8.25 9.30
CA ALA A 182 -5.12 -8.26 8.92
C ALA A 182 -5.42 -9.25 7.77
N ILE A 183 -4.49 -9.43 6.83
CA ILE A 183 -4.58 -10.45 5.76
C ILE A 183 -4.47 -11.86 6.36
N ASN A 184 -3.48 -12.10 7.21
CA ASN A 184 -3.27 -13.41 7.84
C ASN A 184 -4.44 -13.82 8.75
N ASP A 185 -5.03 -12.85 9.44
CA ASP A 185 -6.20 -13.01 10.32
C ASP A 185 -7.52 -13.09 9.54
N GLN A 186 -7.46 -13.18 8.20
CA GLN A 186 -8.62 -13.26 7.32
C GLN A 186 -9.61 -12.10 7.48
N LYS A 187 -9.19 -10.93 7.97
CA LYS A 187 -10.00 -9.69 7.92
C LYS A 187 -10.06 -9.13 6.50
N LEU A 188 -9.06 -9.43 5.69
CA LEU A 188 -8.92 -8.99 4.31
C LEU A 188 -8.86 -10.20 3.37
N GLU A 189 -9.79 -10.26 2.42
CA GLU A 189 -9.79 -11.25 1.34
C GLU A 189 -9.09 -10.70 0.10
N LEU A 190 -8.32 -11.54 -0.58
CA LEU A 190 -7.64 -11.17 -1.81
C LEU A 190 -8.63 -11.17 -2.98
N ILE A 191 -8.68 -10.05 -3.71
CA ILE A 191 -9.58 -9.85 -4.85
C ILE A 191 -8.84 -9.88 -6.18
N HIS A 192 -7.62 -9.32 -6.22
CA HIS A 192 -6.83 -9.24 -7.44
C HIS A 192 -5.34 -9.20 -7.13
N ILE A 193 -4.54 -9.80 -8.01
CA ILE A 193 -3.09 -9.66 -8.04
C ILE A 193 -2.73 -9.06 -9.39
N HIS A 194 -2.09 -7.89 -9.37
CA HIS A 194 -1.45 -7.33 -10.54
C HIS A 194 0.04 -7.59 -10.45
N ARG A 195 0.56 -8.30 -11.47
CA ARG A 195 1.99 -8.46 -11.68
C ARG A 195 2.36 -7.61 -12.88
N PRO A 196 3.36 -6.73 -12.80
CA PRO A 196 3.85 -6.07 -13.99
C PRO A 196 4.28 -7.17 -14.95
N GLU A 197 3.92 -7.06 -16.23
CA GLU A 197 4.51 -7.92 -17.25
C GLU A 197 6.02 -7.77 -17.06
N GLN A 198 6.71 -8.88 -16.78
CA GLN A 198 8.16 -8.89 -16.88
C GLN A 198 8.44 -8.31 -18.27
N LYS A 199 9.03 -7.12 -18.33
CA LYS A 199 9.58 -6.62 -19.59
C LYS A 199 10.47 -7.76 -20.05
N ARG A 200 10.00 -8.56 -21.02
CA ARG A 200 10.86 -9.44 -21.79
C ARG A 200 11.97 -8.50 -22.17
N HIS A 201 13.19 -8.75 -21.70
CA HIS A 201 14.36 -8.06 -22.19
C HIS A 201 14.35 -8.31 -23.70
N TRP A 202 13.75 -7.39 -24.44
CA TRP A 202 14.03 -7.21 -25.84
C TRP A 202 15.46 -6.73 -25.84
N LEU A 203 16.39 -7.69 -25.80
CA LEU A 203 17.70 -7.50 -26.40
C LEU A 203 17.42 -6.86 -27.76
N PRO A 204 18.00 -5.68 -28.05
CA PRO A 204 17.81 -5.11 -29.38
C PRO A 204 18.31 -6.14 -30.37
N ARG A 205 17.42 -6.72 -31.18
CA ARG A 205 17.82 -7.36 -32.41
C ARG A 205 18.58 -6.27 -33.17
N ARG A 206 19.90 -6.42 -33.29
CA ARG A 206 20.70 -5.63 -34.22
C ARG A 206 20.10 -5.85 -35.61
N SER A 207 19.16 -5.00 -36.00
CA SER A 207 18.80 -4.84 -37.40
C SER A 207 19.96 -4.10 -38.03
N LEU A 208 20.84 -4.87 -38.68
CA LEU A 208 21.76 -4.37 -39.70
C LEU A 208 20.92 -3.75 -40.80
N VAL A 209 20.64 -2.46 -40.70
CA VAL A 209 20.21 -1.64 -41.83
C VAL A 209 21.29 -0.58 -41.99
N LYS A 210 22.23 -0.84 -42.90
CA LYS A 210 23.14 0.18 -43.39
C LYS A 210 22.31 1.22 -44.14
N ALA A 211 22.29 2.46 -43.66
CA ALA A 211 21.81 3.58 -44.45
C ALA A 211 22.78 3.83 -45.63
N PRO A 212 22.30 4.11 -46.85
CA PRO A 212 23.17 4.48 -47.95
C PRO A 212 23.72 5.88 -47.74
N ALA A 213 25.04 6.02 -47.94
CA ALA A 213 25.75 7.29 -47.89
C ALA A 213 25.28 8.21 -49.02
N TYR A 214 24.73 9.37 -48.68
CA TYR A 214 24.64 10.49 -49.61
C TYR A 214 26.04 11.05 -49.85
N ARG A 215 26.57 10.87 -51.06
CA ARG A 215 27.67 11.70 -51.58
C ARG A 215 27.05 12.95 -52.20
N ARG A 216 27.62 14.12 -51.87
CA ARG A 216 27.45 15.36 -52.63
C ARG A 216 28.23 15.29 -53.92
#